data_AF-A0A0L9YA78-F1
#
_entry.id   AF-A0A0L9YA78-F1
#
_cell.length_a   1.000
_cell.length_b   1.000
_cell.length_c   1.000
_cell.angle_alpha   90.00
_cell.angle_beta   90.00
_cell.angle_gamma   90.00
#
_symmetry.space_group_name_H-M   'P 1'
#
loop_
_entity.id
_entity.type
_entity.pdbx_description
1 polymer ?
#
loop_
_entity_poly.entity_id
_entity_poly.type
_entity_poly.pdbx_seq_one_letter_code
_entity_poly.pdbx_strand_id
1 'polypeptide(L)' 'MNSKNLLNILISLPYTNYEEYGLIISYADIFNKLKYEYNFDNSDLLIYMLNDLEHSNLIKNIKQTDFDENLIIGVKIK' A
#
# COMPACT_ATOMS: atom_id res chain seq x y z
N MET A 1 -11.52 4.96 8.90
CA MET A 1 -11.33 3.90 7.87
C MET A 1 -10.73 2.68 8.56
N ASN A 2 -11.09 1.44 8.18
CA ASN A 2 -10.53 0.20 8.77
C ASN A 2 -9.81 -0.64 7.71
N SER A 3 -9.06 -1.67 8.11
CA SER A 3 -8.22 -2.48 7.21
C SER A 3 -9.02 -3.16 6.10
N LYS A 4 -10.26 -3.60 6.38
CA LYS A 4 -11.15 -4.20 5.36
C LYS A 4 -11.55 -3.20 4.28
N ASN A 5 -11.85 -1.96 4.65
CA ASN A 5 -12.15 -0.89 3.68
C ASN A 5 -10.92 -0.55 2.85
N LEU A 6 -9.73 -0.55 3.46
CA LEU A 6 -8.48 -0.33 2.73
C LEU A 6 -8.25 -1.41 1.68
N LEU A 7 -8.44 -2.69 2.00
CA LEU A 7 -8.29 -3.77 1.01
C LEU A 7 -9.20 -3.58 -0.21
N ASN A 8 -10.47 -3.21 -0.01
CA ASN A 8 -11.39 -2.92 -1.11
C ASN A 8 -10.91 -1.75 -1.99
N ILE A 9 -10.31 -0.73 -1.38
CA ILE A 9 -9.70 0.38 -2.13
C ILE A 9 -8.50 -0.11 -2.93
N LEU A 10 -7.62 -0.91 -2.33
CA LEU A 10 -6.44 -1.46 -3.01
C LEU A 10 -6.84 -2.26 -4.26
N ILE A 11 -7.89 -3.10 -4.17
CA ILE A 11 -8.39 -3.88 -5.31
C ILE A 11 -8.87 -2.98 -6.48
N SER A 12 -9.33 -1.76 -6.18
CA SER A 12 -9.80 -0.80 -7.19
C SER A 12 -8.69 0.01 -7.87
N LEU A 13 -7.45 -0.05 -7.34
CA LEU A 13 -6.35 0.76 -7.85
C LEU A 13 -5.65 0.07 -9.02
N PRO A 14 -5.12 0.85 -9.99
CA PRO A 14 -4.35 0.30 -11.08
C PRO A 14 -3.04 -0.30 -10.57
N TYR A 15 -2.60 -1.37 -11.24
CA TYR A 15 -1.26 -1.91 -11.06
C TYR A 15 -0.28 -1.16 -11.94
N THR A 16 0.87 -0.83 -11.37
CA THR A 16 2.02 -0.22 -12.04
C THR A 16 3.11 -1.26 -12.15
N ASN A 17 3.70 -1.39 -13.35
CA ASN A 17 4.78 -2.33 -13.60
C ASN A 17 6.13 -1.67 -13.28
N TYR A 18 6.83 -2.18 -12.27
CA TYR A 18 8.20 -1.77 -11.94
C TYR A 18 9.16 -2.88 -12.33
N GLU A 19 10.30 -2.56 -12.93
CA GLU A 19 11.26 -3.55 -13.43
C GLU A 19 11.73 -4.52 -12.32
N GLU A 20 12.02 -4.01 -11.13
CA GLU A 20 12.54 -4.81 -10.00
C GLU A 20 11.45 -5.57 -9.23
N TYR A 21 10.22 -5.07 -9.23
CA TYR A 21 9.15 -5.54 -8.34
C TYR A 21 7.98 -6.19 -9.09
N GLY A 22 7.93 -6.08 -10.42
CA GLY A 22 6.81 -6.48 -11.26
C GLY A 22 5.58 -5.58 -11.08
N LEU A 23 4.40 -6.15 -11.34
CA LEU A 23 3.12 -5.47 -11.14
C LEU A 23 2.80 -5.31 -9.64
N ILE A 24 2.72 -4.06 -9.18
CA ILE A 24 2.37 -3.68 -7.80
C ILE A 24 1.44 -2.48 -7.83
N ILE A 25 0.72 -2.24 -6.74
CA ILE A 25 0.00 -0.96 -6.55
C ILE A 25 0.98 -0.02 -5.84
N SER A 26 1.27 1.15 -6.44
CA SER A 26 2.23 2.12 -5.89
C SER A 26 1.73 2.72 -4.58
N TYR A 27 2.63 2.87 -3.60
CA TYR A 27 2.31 3.54 -2.34
C TYR A 27 1.81 4.98 -2.57
N ALA A 28 2.38 5.70 -3.54
CA ALA A 28 1.96 7.04 -3.88
C ALA A 28 0.50 7.08 -4.38
N ASP A 29 0.10 6.09 -5.20
CA ASP A 29 -1.26 6.01 -5.73
C ASP A 29 -2.26 5.67 -4.61
N ILE A 30 -1.88 4.76 -3.70
CA ILE A 30 -2.67 4.44 -2.50
C ILE A 30 -2.87 5.70 -1.67
N PHE A 31 -1.78 6.39 -1.33
CA PHE A 31 -1.83 7.56 -0.48
C PHE A 31 -2.65 8.70 -1.11
N ASN A 32 -2.44 8.98 -2.40
CA ASN A 32 -3.19 10.00 -3.12
C ASN A 32 -4.69 9.68 -3.19
N LYS A 33 -5.05 8.42 -3.49
CA LYS A 33 -6.45 7.98 -3.49
C LYS A 33 -7.10 8.23 -2.14
N LEU A 34 -6.43 7.84 -1.05
CA LEU A 34 -6.94 8.01 0.30
C LEU A 34 -7.05 9.49 0.70
N LYS A 35 -6.04 10.30 0.36
CA LYS A 35 -6.02 11.73 0.66
C LYS A 35 -7.14 12.48 -0.05
N TYR A 36 -7.26 12.31 -1.36
CA TYR A 36 -8.16 13.14 -2.17
C TYR A 36 -9.61 12.64 -2.19
N GLU A 37 -9.83 11.33 -2.12
CA GLU A 37 -11.20 10.78 -2.20
C GLU A 37 -11.79 10.40 -0.84
N TYR A 38 -10.95 10.12 0.16
CA TYR A 38 -11.40 9.67 1.48
C TYR A 38 -11.02 10.64 2.61
N ASN A 39 -10.46 11.80 2.28
CA ASN A 39 -9.96 12.80 3.23
C ASN A 39 -9.06 12.18 4.32
N PHE A 40 -8.24 11.22 3.91
CA PHE A 40 -7.35 10.47 4.79
C PHE A 40 -5.89 10.84 4.47
N ASP A 41 -5.30 11.67 5.33
CA ASP A 41 -3.95 12.24 5.15
C ASP A 41 -3.06 11.87 6.35
N ASN A 42 -2.95 10.57 6.65
CA ASN A 42 -2.14 10.06 7.75
C ASN A 42 -1.30 8.86 7.30
N SER A 43 -0.02 9.12 6.99
CA SER A 43 0.93 8.11 6.52
C SER A 43 1.19 7.02 7.55
N ASP A 44 1.35 7.37 8.82
CA ASP A 44 1.69 6.41 9.87
C ASP A 44 0.56 5.39 10.07
N LEU A 45 -0.69 5.87 10.05
CA LEU A 45 -1.86 5.03 10.14
C LEU A 45 -2.04 4.17 8.87
N LEU A 46 -1.74 4.70 7.68
CA LEU A 46 -1.73 3.90 6.45
C LEU A 46 -0.73 2.73 6.56
N ILE A 47 0.51 3.02 6.98
CA ILE A 47 1.56 2.02 7.13
C ILE A 47 1.13 0.95 8.15
N TYR A 48 0.54 1.36 9.28
CA TYR A 48 -0.01 0.43 10.26
C TYR A 48 -1.07 -0.50 9.64
N MET A 49 -2.03 0.06 8.88
CA MET A 49 -3.09 -0.72 8.24
C MET A 49 -2.55 -1.65 7.14
N LEU A 50 -1.52 -1.24 6.39
CA LEU A 50 -0.86 -2.09 5.40
C LEU A 50 -0.11 -3.25 6.06
N ASN A 51 0.55 -3.02 7.19
CA ASN A 51 1.18 -4.09 7.97
C ASN A 51 0.14 -5.06 8.55
N ASP A 52 -1.01 -4.57 9.02
CA ASP A 52 -2.12 -5.42 9.50
C ASP A 52 -2.69 -6.34 8.39
N LEU A 53 -2.84 -5.81 7.17
CA LEU A 53 -3.24 -6.59 6.00
C LEU A 53 -2.18 -7.61 5.57
N GLU A 54 -0.88 -7.27 5.69
CA GLU A 54 0.22 -8.19 5.41
C GLU A 54 0.30 -9.32 6.46
N HIS A 55 0.15 -8.99 7.76
CA HIS A 55 0.08 -9.99 8.83
C HIS A 55 -1.13 -10.93 8.66
N SER A 56 -2.24 -10.41 8.14
CA SER A 56 -3.42 -11.21 7.78
C SER A 56 -3.23 -12.02 6.49
N ASN A 57 -2.05 -11.97 5.87
CA ASN A 57 -1.70 -12.65 4.63
C ASN A 57 -2.59 -12.27 3.42
N LEU A 58 -3.19 -11.08 3.43
CA LEU A 58 -4.05 -10.57 2.35
C LEU A 58 -3.25 -9.80 1.30
N ILE A 59 -2.14 -9.19 1.71
CA ILE A 59 -1.21 -8.49 0.83
C ILE A 59 0.24 -8.88 1.14
N LYS A 60 1.16 -8.40 0.31
CA LYS A 60 2.60 -8.33 0.57
C LYS A 60 3.05 -6.89 0.38
N ASN A 61 3.66 -6.30 1.41
CA ASN A 61 4.27 -4.98 1.30
C ASN A 61 5.58 -5.12 0.54
N ILE A 62 5.76 -4.27 -0.47
CA ILE A 62 6.99 -4.17 -1.25
C ILE A 62 7.79 -3.01 -0.67
N LYS A 63 8.98 -3.32 -0.18
CA LYS A 63 9.83 -2.39 0.54
C LYS A 63 11.12 -2.20 -0.25
N GLN A 64 11.57 -0.96 -0.38
CA GLN A 64 12.90 -0.66 -0.89
C GLN A 64 13.91 -0.87 0.23
N THR A 65 15.01 -1.58 -0.06
CA THR A 65 16.03 -1.95 0.92
C THR A 65 17.25 -1.03 0.93
N ASP A 66 17.27 -0.01 0.07
CA ASP A 66 18.34 0.96 0.03
C ASP A 66 18.12 2.00 1.15
N PHE A 67 19.11 2.14 2.03
CA PHE A 67 19.23 3.17 3.10
C PHE A 67 18.47 2.91 4.41
N ASP A 68 18.74 1.81 5.13
CA ASP A 68 18.38 1.54 6.56
C ASP A 68 16.90 1.70 6.99
N GLU A 69 16.05 2.29 6.16
CA GLU A 69 14.64 2.55 6.35
C GLU A 69 13.86 1.64 5.40
N ASN A 70 13.04 0.77 5.98
CA ASN A 70 12.17 -0.13 5.26
C ASN A 70 10.98 0.64 4.63
N LEU A 71 11.25 1.45 3.60
CA LEU A 71 10.24 2.28 2.94
C LEU A 71 9.31 1.42 2.09
N ILE A 72 7.99 1.48 2.35
CA ILE A 72 6.99 0.82 1.51
C ILE A 72 6.84 1.61 0.22
N ILE A 73 7.19 0.99 -0.91
CA ILE A 73 7.04 1.57 -2.25
C ILE A 73 5.76 1.12 -2.95
N GLY A 74 5.15 0.03 -2.49
CA GLY A 74 3.90 -0.47 -3.02
C GLY A 74 3.46 -1.78 -2.38
N VAL A 75 2.39 -2.38 -2.93
CA VAL A 75 1.80 -3.61 -2.40
C VAL A 75 1.41 -4.58 -3.51
N LYS A 76 1.47 -5.88 -3.20
CA LYS A 76 0.87 -6.95 -4.01
C LYS A 76 -0.28 -7.59 -3.26
N ILE A 77 -1.42 -7.75 -3.93
CA ILE A 77 -2.56 -8.51 -3.38
C ILE A 77 -2.28 -10.01 -3.55
N LYS A 78 -2.61 -10.82 -2.54
CA LYS A 78 -2.41 -12.28 -2.53
C LYS A 78 -3.66 -13.05 -2.94
#